data_AF-A0A5E4PQ00-F1
#
_entry.id   AF-A0A5E4PQ00-F1
#
_cell.length_a   1.000
_cell.length_b   1.000
_cell.length_c   1.000
_cell.angle_alpha   90.00
_cell.angle_beta   90.00
_cell.angle_gamma   90.00
#
_symmetry.space_group_name_H-M   'P 1'
#
loop_
_entity.id
_entity.type
_entity.pdbx_description
1 polymer ?
#
loop_
_entity_poly.entity_id
_entity_poly.type
_entity_poly.pdbx_seq_one_letter_code
_entity_poly.pdbx_strand_id
1 'polypeptide(L)'
;MFKICCIIDNSDTLTKETLLLLQISLNKLPQKSKTILESVAKKLIEFRLRSLDRASITLLHSKELTDKLHDDYEILKLKQKNEELQMKINQNEKFIDGLRQELETSKKSLANGDPNPKNINEHIRQIKLRLATYEECYEKTSNKYASLGVPDSIMPQSLMSAFTTLATLRHEAAELKLRADDVLLVRDAKANLRIIK
;
A
#
# COMPACT_ATOMS: atom_id res chain seq x y z
N MET A 1 24.76 -34.98 39.94
CA MET A 1 24.72 -33.55 40.32
C MET A 1 26.14 -33.02 40.33
N PHE A 2 26.37 -31.92 39.61
CA PHE A 2 27.60 -31.61 38.89
C PHE A 2 28.67 -30.87 39.71
N LYS A 3 29.93 -31.20 39.40
CA LYS A 3 31.17 -30.46 39.67
C LYS A 3 31.02 -28.97 39.29
N ILE A 4 30.73 -28.10 40.26
CA ILE A 4 30.74 -26.63 40.07
C ILE A 4 31.74 -25.94 41.04
N CYS A 5 32.29 -26.66 42.02
CA CYS A 5 33.14 -26.04 43.06
C CYS A 5 34.64 -25.87 42.71
N CYS A 6 35.18 -26.50 41.66
CA CYS A 6 36.64 -26.60 41.48
C CYS A 6 37.29 -25.63 40.48
N ILE A 7 36.54 -24.70 39.88
CA ILE A 7 37.06 -23.92 38.73
C ILE A 7 37.30 -22.43 39.06
N ILE A 8 36.71 -21.93 40.15
CA ILE A 8 36.94 -20.54 40.62
C ILE A 8 38.38 -20.35 41.08
N ASP A 9 39.05 -21.41 41.52
CA ASP A 9 40.43 -21.31 42.02
C ASP A 9 41.44 -21.03 40.90
N ASN A 10 41.26 -21.50 39.67
CA ASN A 10 42.34 -21.51 38.67
C ASN A 10 42.67 -20.13 38.02
N SER A 11 41.73 -19.18 37.96
CA SER A 11 42.03 -17.82 37.43
C SER A 11 42.51 -16.88 38.53
N ASP A 12 42.00 -17.06 39.74
CA ASP A 12 42.43 -16.38 40.94
C ASP A 12 43.82 -16.85 41.37
N THR A 13 44.17 -18.12 41.16
CA THR A 13 45.53 -18.64 41.36
C THR A 13 46.50 -18.07 40.35
N LEU A 14 46.18 -18.02 39.05
CA LEU A 14 47.11 -17.51 38.03
C LEU A 14 47.45 -16.03 38.21
N THR A 15 46.47 -15.21 38.59
CA THR A 15 46.68 -13.78 38.91
C THR A 15 47.36 -13.57 40.26
N LYS A 16 47.06 -14.37 41.29
CA LYS A 16 47.80 -14.35 42.57
C LYS A 16 49.22 -14.87 42.43
N GLU A 17 49.46 -15.91 41.62
CA GLU A 17 50.76 -16.51 41.32
C GLU A 17 51.64 -15.53 40.53
N THR A 18 51.10 -14.86 39.51
CA THR A 18 51.84 -13.82 38.79
C THR A 18 52.16 -12.61 39.66
N LEU A 19 51.24 -12.18 40.54
CA LEU A 19 51.50 -11.10 41.49
C LEU A 19 52.51 -11.51 42.59
N LEU A 20 52.50 -12.77 43.00
CA LEU A 20 53.48 -13.38 43.92
C LEU A 20 54.88 -13.48 43.26
N LEU A 21 54.95 -13.94 42.01
CA LEU A 21 56.17 -14.00 41.19
C LEU A 21 56.77 -12.61 40.97
N LEU A 22 55.91 -11.59 40.82
CA LEU A 22 56.31 -10.18 40.68
C LEU A 22 56.58 -9.48 42.03
N GLN A 23 56.41 -10.17 43.17
CA GLN A 23 56.53 -9.62 44.53
C GLN A 23 55.65 -8.37 44.80
N ILE A 24 54.53 -8.24 44.08
CA ILE A 24 53.61 -7.10 44.24
C ILE A 24 52.42 -7.57 45.09
N SER A 25 52.28 -7.01 46.29
CA SER A 25 51.11 -7.27 47.12
C SER A 25 49.88 -6.56 46.55
N LEU A 26 48.74 -7.25 46.55
CA LEU A 26 47.43 -6.73 46.07
C LEU A 26 47.09 -5.35 46.68
N ASN A 27 47.56 -5.11 47.90
CA ASN A 27 47.33 -3.88 48.65
C ASN A 27 48.15 -2.69 48.14
N LYS A 28 49.32 -2.91 47.51
CA LYS A 28 50.21 -1.89 46.93
C LYS A 28 49.84 -1.49 45.50
N LEU A 29 48.84 -2.13 44.90
CA LEU A 29 48.44 -1.87 43.52
C LEU A 29 47.77 -0.49 43.39
N PRO A 30 48.10 0.32 42.36
CA PRO A 30 47.42 1.59 42.10
C PRO A 30 45.90 1.42 41.98
N GLN A 31 45.15 2.44 42.40
CA GLN A 31 43.68 2.38 42.45
C GLN A 31 43.06 2.13 41.07
N LYS A 32 43.63 2.70 40.00
CA LYS A 32 43.20 2.45 38.62
C LYS A 32 43.35 0.99 38.19
N SER A 33 44.42 0.32 38.61
CA SER A 33 44.60 -1.10 38.31
C SER A 33 43.64 -1.99 39.11
N LYS A 34 43.31 -1.62 40.36
CA LYS A 34 42.29 -2.33 41.16
C LYS A 34 40.92 -2.22 40.51
N THR A 35 40.52 -1.03 40.07
CA THR A 35 39.22 -0.83 39.39
C THR A 35 39.15 -1.59 38.07
N ILE A 36 40.26 -1.68 37.32
CA ILE A 36 40.32 -2.49 36.10
C ILE A 36 40.16 -3.98 36.44
N LEU A 37 40.91 -4.51 37.40
CA LEU A 37 40.79 -5.90 37.85
C LEU A 37 39.38 -6.24 38.33
N GLU A 38 38.75 -5.38 39.12
CA GLU A 38 37.37 -5.55 39.56
C GLU A 38 36.38 -5.51 38.38
N SER A 39 36.57 -4.60 37.43
CA SER A 39 35.71 -4.51 36.23
C SER A 39 35.86 -5.75 35.34
N VAL A 40 37.07 -6.29 35.23
CA VAL A 40 37.36 -7.50 34.45
C VAL A 40 36.82 -8.73 35.16
N ALA A 41 36.96 -8.82 36.49
CA ALA A 41 36.37 -9.90 37.29
C ALA A 41 34.83 -9.90 37.20
N LYS A 42 34.19 -8.73 37.27
CA LYS A 42 32.73 -8.60 37.07
C LYS A 42 32.30 -9.12 35.70
N LYS A 43 33.01 -8.72 34.63
CA LYS A 43 32.73 -9.21 33.27
C LYS A 43 32.97 -10.72 33.14
N LEU A 44 34.04 -11.26 33.72
CA LEU A 44 34.29 -12.71 33.70
C LEU A 44 33.16 -13.51 34.36
N ILE A 45 32.61 -13.00 35.46
CA ILE A 45 31.48 -13.61 36.17
C ILE A 45 30.19 -13.48 35.36
N GLU A 46 29.89 -12.28 34.86
CA GLU A 46 28.70 -11.98 34.03
C GLU A 46 28.65 -12.88 32.78
N PHE A 47 29.80 -13.07 32.14
CA PHE A 47 29.93 -13.86 30.92
C PHE A 47 30.32 -15.32 31.14
N ARG A 48 30.44 -15.76 32.41
CA ARG A 48 30.81 -17.13 32.81
C ARG A 48 32.08 -17.65 32.11
N LEU A 49 33.05 -16.76 31.90
CA LEU A 49 34.32 -17.09 31.24
C LEU A 49 35.28 -17.71 32.26
N ARG A 50 35.90 -18.84 31.89
CA ARG A 50 36.85 -19.57 32.76
C ARG A 50 38.26 -18.96 32.76
N SER A 51 38.60 -18.20 31.72
CA SER A 51 39.92 -17.60 31.51
C SER A 51 39.83 -16.35 30.63
N LEU A 52 40.79 -15.45 30.78
CA LEU A 52 41.05 -14.35 29.83
C LEU A 52 41.85 -14.88 28.64
N ASP A 53 41.26 -15.78 27.86
CA ASP A 53 41.85 -16.22 26.60
C ASP A 53 41.26 -15.42 25.43
N ARG A 54 42.12 -15.09 24.47
CA ARG A 54 41.76 -14.23 23.32
C ARG A 54 40.61 -14.82 22.49
N ALA A 55 40.55 -16.15 22.38
CA ALA A 55 39.52 -16.85 21.63
C ALA A 55 38.14 -16.68 22.29
N SER A 56 38.03 -16.90 23.59
CA SER A 56 36.77 -16.69 24.32
C SER A 56 36.28 -15.24 24.29
N ILE A 57 37.19 -14.27 24.40
CA ILE A 57 36.84 -12.83 24.30
C ILE A 57 36.33 -12.49 22.89
N THR A 58 36.96 -13.05 21.86
CA THR A 58 36.57 -12.81 20.46
C THR A 58 35.21 -13.46 20.15
N LEU A 59 34.97 -14.67 20.64
CA LEU A 59 33.68 -15.34 20.53
C LEU A 59 32.57 -14.55 21.24
N LEU A 60 32.85 -14.01 22.43
CA LEU A 60 31.90 -13.17 23.16
C LEU A 60 31.53 -11.91 22.36
N HIS A 61 32.54 -11.18 21.89
CA HIS A 61 32.33 -9.98 21.08
C HIS A 61 31.57 -10.30 19.79
N SER A 62 31.87 -11.44 19.16
CA SER A 62 31.13 -11.92 17.98
C SER A 62 29.67 -12.21 18.31
N LYS A 63 29.39 -12.80 19.47
CA LYS A 63 28.03 -13.07 19.91
C LYS A 63 27.26 -11.78 20.17
N GLU A 64 27.83 -10.85 20.94
CA GLU A 64 27.21 -9.54 21.20
C GLU A 64 26.94 -8.76 19.90
N LEU A 65 27.86 -8.82 18.94
CA LEU A 65 27.68 -8.19 17.63
C LEU A 65 26.56 -8.87 16.83
N THR A 66 26.46 -10.19 16.92
CA THR A 66 25.41 -10.97 16.25
C THR A 66 24.03 -10.66 16.84
N ASP A 67 23.93 -10.60 18.18
CA ASP A 67 22.69 -10.29 18.88
C ASP A 67 22.22 -8.87 18.50
N LYS A 68 23.12 -7.88 18.50
CA LYS A 68 22.81 -6.52 18.04
C LYS A 68 22.37 -6.47 16.57
N LEU A 69 23.07 -7.20 15.71
CA LEU A 69 22.71 -7.25 14.29
C LEU A 69 21.34 -7.91 14.07
N HIS A 70 20.99 -8.89 14.91
CA HIS A 70 19.67 -9.52 14.90
C HIS A 70 18.57 -8.52 15.28
N ASP A 71 18.77 -7.76 16.36
CA ASP A 71 17.85 -6.71 16.79
C ASP A 71 17.69 -5.62 15.71
N ASP A 72 18.81 -5.17 15.14
CA ASP A 72 18.81 -4.18 14.05
C ASP A 72 18.06 -4.69 12.81
N TYR A 73 18.22 -5.98 12.49
CA TYR A 73 17.49 -6.62 11.40
C TYR A 73 16.00 -6.72 11.68
N GLU A 74 15.59 -7.06 12.91
CA GLU A 74 14.19 -7.09 13.29
C GLU A 74 13.55 -5.69 13.22
N ILE A 75 14.25 -4.67 13.71
CA ILE A 75 13.83 -3.27 13.58
C ILE A 75 13.67 -2.89 12.11
N LEU A 76 14.62 -3.27 11.26
CA LEU A 76 14.57 -2.97 9.83
C LEU A 76 13.35 -3.64 9.15
N LYS A 77 13.09 -4.92 9.48
CA LYS A 77 11.92 -5.67 9.00
C LYS A 77 10.61 -5.01 9.44
N LEU A 78 10.54 -4.55 10.68
CA LEU A 78 9.37 -3.83 11.20
C LEU A 78 9.17 -2.48 10.50
N LYS A 79 10.26 -1.72 10.25
CA LYS A 79 10.20 -0.47 9.49
C LYS A 79 9.66 -0.67 8.08
N GLN A 80 10.18 -1.66 7.36
CA GLN A 80 9.70 -2.00 6.01
C GLN A 80 8.20 -2.35 6.02
N LYS A 81 7.76 -3.19 6.97
CA LYS A 81 6.34 -3.56 7.09
C LYS A 81 5.47 -2.35 7.42
N ASN A 82 5.98 -1.41 8.22
CA ASN A 82 5.26 -0.18 8.54
C ASN A 82 5.10 0.72 7.30
N GLU A 83 6.13 0.85 6.47
CA GLU A 83 6.06 1.58 5.20
C GLU A 83 5.03 0.96 4.23
N GLU A 84 5.02 -0.37 4.11
CA GLU A 84 4.03 -1.08 3.30
C GLU A 84 2.59 -0.85 3.80
N LEU A 85 2.38 -0.87 5.12
CA LEU A 85 1.08 -0.57 5.72
C LEU A 85 0.68 0.89 5.48
N GLN A 86 1.61 1.83 5.60
CA GLN A 86 1.34 3.23 5.34
C GLN A 86 0.96 3.47 3.87
N MET A 87 1.62 2.79 2.93
CA MET A 87 1.22 2.85 1.52
C MET A 87 -0.20 2.34 1.31
N LYS A 88 -0.60 1.24 1.96
CA LYS A 88 -1.96 0.71 1.90
C LYS A 88 -2.98 1.66 2.52
N ILE A 89 -2.65 2.29 3.64
CA ILE A 89 -3.49 3.32 4.27
C ILE A 89 -3.72 4.48 3.29
N ASN A 90 -2.64 5.02 2.71
CA ASN A 90 -2.72 6.13 1.76
C ASN A 90 -3.54 5.76 0.50
N GLN A 91 -3.45 4.51 0.04
CA GLN A 91 -4.28 4.01 -1.07
C GLN A 91 -5.76 3.92 -0.68
N ASN A 92 -6.05 3.40 0.51
CA ASN A 92 -7.41 3.31 1.04
C ASN A 92 -8.03 4.70 1.26
N GLU A 93 -7.27 5.67 1.76
CA GLU A 93 -7.72 7.06 1.91
C GLU A 93 -8.13 7.65 0.56
N LYS A 94 -7.28 7.52 -0.46
CA LYS A 94 -7.62 7.96 -1.83
C LYS A 94 -8.86 7.27 -2.37
N PHE A 95 -9.01 5.98 -2.10
CA PHE A 95 -10.20 5.22 -2.52
C PHE A 95 -11.47 5.71 -1.82
N ILE A 96 -11.41 5.96 -0.51
CA ILE A 96 -12.53 6.49 0.28
C ILE A 96 -12.89 7.91 -0.20
N ASP A 97 -11.91 8.75 -0.49
CA ASP A 97 -12.16 10.10 -1.01
C ASP A 97 -12.81 10.06 -2.40
N GLY A 98 -12.39 9.11 -3.25
CA GLY A 98 -13.06 8.82 -4.53
C GLY A 98 -14.53 8.44 -4.32
N LEU A 99 -14.81 7.50 -3.42
CA LEU A 99 -16.19 7.10 -3.08
C LEU A 99 -17.03 8.26 -2.53
N ARG A 100 -16.43 9.12 -1.69
CA ARG A 100 -17.10 10.33 -1.19
C ARG A 100 -17.46 11.29 -2.33
N GLN A 101 -16.55 11.48 -3.28
CA GLN A 101 -16.79 12.33 -4.44
C GLN A 101 -17.87 11.74 -5.36
N GLU A 102 -17.86 10.43 -5.60
CA GLU A 102 -18.90 9.73 -6.34
C GLU A 102 -20.26 9.84 -5.65
N LEU A 103 -20.31 9.66 -4.33
CA LEU A 103 -21.52 9.82 -3.54
C LEU A 103 -22.08 11.24 -3.64
N GLU A 104 -21.23 12.27 -3.52
CA GLU A 104 -21.66 13.66 -3.69
C GLU A 104 -22.12 13.97 -5.12
N THR A 105 -21.46 13.39 -6.12
CA THR A 105 -21.87 13.52 -7.53
C THR A 105 -23.21 12.84 -7.78
N SER A 106 -23.42 11.67 -7.18
CA SER A 106 -24.68 10.93 -7.23
C SER A 106 -25.80 11.70 -6.53
N LYS A 107 -25.56 12.24 -5.33
CA LYS A 107 -26.50 13.12 -4.62
C LYS A 107 -26.88 14.34 -5.45
N LYS A 108 -25.92 15.02 -6.08
CA LYS A 108 -26.18 16.16 -6.98
C LYS A 108 -26.98 15.74 -8.21
N SER A 109 -26.71 14.56 -8.76
CA SER A 109 -27.45 14.01 -9.91
C SER A 109 -28.88 13.65 -9.53
N LEU A 110 -29.10 13.06 -8.36
CA LEU A 110 -30.41 12.75 -7.78
C LEU A 110 -31.21 14.00 -7.40
N ALA A 111 -30.55 15.00 -6.82
CA ALA A 111 -31.17 16.29 -6.49
C ALA A 111 -31.61 17.07 -7.74
N ASN A 112 -31.01 16.77 -8.90
CA ASN A 112 -31.41 17.29 -10.21
C ASN A 112 -32.49 16.43 -10.91
N GLY A 113 -33.18 15.55 -10.18
CA GLY A 113 -34.25 14.68 -10.68
C GLY A 113 -35.53 15.41 -11.08
N ASP A 114 -35.51 15.96 -12.29
CA ASP A 114 -36.45 15.75 -13.41
C ASP A 114 -36.16 16.86 -14.43
N PRO A 115 -36.07 16.56 -15.74
CA PRO A 115 -35.95 17.58 -16.76
C PRO A 115 -37.19 18.47 -16.72
N ASN A 116 -37.06 19.62 -16.09
CA ASN A 116 -38.07 20.66 -16.10
C ASN A 116 -37.79 21.60 -17.28
N PRO A 117 -38.80 22.38 -17.75
CA PRO A 117 -38.62 23.27 -18.89
C PRO A 117 -37.47 24.29 -18.74
N LYS A 118 -36.99 24.52 -17.51
CA LYS A 118 -35.91 25.47 -17.20
C LYS A 118 -34.52 24.84 -17.27
N ASN A 119 -34.36 23.53 -17.06
CA ASN A 119 -33.06 22.83 -17.03
C ASN A 119 -32.84 21.87 -18.23
N ILE A 120 -33.86 21.62 -19.05
CA ILE A 120 -33.83 20.60 -20.10
C ILE A 120 -32.74 20.83 -21.16
N ASN A 121 -32.45 22.09 -21.50
CA ASN A 121 -31.41 22.44 -22.46
C ASN A 121 -30.00 22.13 -21.94
N GLU A 122 -29.75 22.37 -20.66
CA GLU A 122 -28.46 22.02 -20.02
C GLU A 122 -28.35 20.50 -19.88
N HIS A 123 -29.46 19.82 -19.60
CA HIS A 123 -29.47 18.36 -19.54
C HIS A 123 -29.17 17.73 -20.91
N ILE A 124 -29.75 18.27 -22.00
CA ILE A 124 -29.44 17.87 -23.39
C ILE A 124 -27.97 18.14 -23.71
N ARG A 125 -27.40 19.29 -23.29
CA ARG A 125 -25.99 19.61 -23.50
C ARG A 125 -25.06 18.61 -22.80
N GLN A 126 -25.38 18.25 -21.56
CA GLN A 126 -24.62 17.26 -20.80
C GLN A 126 -24.71 15.85 -21.41
N ILE A 127 -25.88 15.46 -21.90
CA ILE A 127 -26.06 14.17 -22.59
C ILE A 127 -25.23 14.15 -23.88
N LYS A 128 -25.26 15.21 -24.69
CA LYS A 128 -24.43 15.32 -25.91
C LYS A 128 -22.93 15.20 -25.61
N LEU A 129 -22.46 15.87 -24.55
CA LEU A 129 -21.06 15.79 -24.14
C LEU A 129 -20.69 14.36 -23.70
N ARG A 130 -21.54 13.71 -22.89
CA ARG A 130 -21.34 12.31 -22.50
C ARG A 130 -21.29 11.39 -23.72
N LEU A 131 -22.19 11.59 -24.68
CA LEU A 131 -22.27 10.78 -25.89
C LEU A 131 -20.97 10.88 -26.71
N ALA A 132 -20.46 12.10 -26.90
CA ALA A 132 -19.16 12.32 -27.57
C ALA A 132 -17.99 11.64 -26.84
N THR A 133 -17.94 11.71 -25.50
CA THR A 133 -16.89 11.01 -24.73
C THR A 133 -16.98 9.49 -24.84
N TYR A 134 -18.20 8.93 -24.88
CA TYR A 134 -18.39 7.49 -25.06
C TYR A 134 -18.01 7.04 -26.47
N GLU A 135 -18.32 7.83 -27.49
CA GLU A 135 -17.88 7.58 -28.87
C GLU A 135 -16.35 7.59 -28.99
N GLU A 136 -15.67 8.57 -28.40
CA GLU A 136 -14.21 8.64 -28.39
C GLU A 136 -13.57 7.45 -27.64
N CYS A 137 -14.14 7.06 -26.49
CA CYS A 137 -13.69 5.88 -25.74
C CYS A 137 -13.93 4.59 -26.53
N TYR A 138 -15.06 4.47 -27.22
CA TYR A 138 -15.38 3.33 -28.08
C TYR A 138 -14.37 3.23 -29.23
N GLU A 139 -14.11 4.33 -29.93
CA GLU A 139 -13.15 4.37 -31.04
C GLU A 139 -11.75 3.97 -30.57
N LYS A 140 -11.27 4.51 -29.45
CA LYS A 140 -9.98 4.12 -28.84
C LYS A 140 -9.92 2.64 -28.49
N THR A 141 -11.02 2.08 -27.99
CA THR A 141 -11.09 0.67 -27.59
C THR A 141 -11.16 -0.23 -28.82
N SER A 142 -11.98 0.11 -29.81
CA SER A 142 -12.08 -0.55 -31.11
C SER A 142 -10.72 -0.60 -31.81
N ASN A 143 -9.99 0.52 -31.84
CA ASN A 143 -8.65 0.59 -32.44
C ASN A 143 -7.66 -0.32 -31.70
N LYS A 144 -7.73 -0.40 -30.37
CA LYS A 144 -6.90 -1.33 -29.58
C LYS A 144 -7.26 -2.79 -29.89
N TYR A 145 -8.54 -3.15 -29.96
CA TYR A 145 -8.94 -4.52 -30.29
C TYR A 145 -8.59 -4.91 -31.73
N ALA A 146 -8.77 -4.00 -32.69
CA ALA A 146 -8.34 -4.19 -34.07
C ALA A 146 -6.82 -4.41 -34.18
N SER A 147 -6.02 -3.67 -33.38
CA SER A 147 -4.57 -3.87 -33.31
C SER A 147 -4.14 -5.21 -32.71
N LEU A 148 -5.00 -5.82 -31.88
CA LEU A 148 -4.72 -7.08 -31.19
C LEU A 148 -5.12 -8.31 -32.03
N GLY A 149 -5.79 -8.14 -33.18
CA GLY A 149 -6.13 -9.24 -34.10
C GLY A 149 -7.00 -10.35 -33.49
N VAL A 150 -7.77 -10.04 -32.44
CA VAL A 150 -8.58 -11.02 -31.71
C VAL A 150 -9.88 -11.29 -32.48
N PRO A 151 -10.20 -12.54 -32.84
CA PRO A 151 -11.45 -12.89 -33.51
C PRO A 151 -12.68 -12.55 -32.65
N ASP A 152 -13.76 -12.10 -33.31
CA ASP A 152 -15.04 -11.71 -32.67
C ASP A 152 -15.65 -12.80 -31.76
N SER A 153 -15.24 -14.08 -31.90
CA SER A 153 -15.75 -15.19 -31.09
C SER A 153 -15.18 -15.27 -29.67
N ILE A 154 -14.13 -14.51 -29.34
CA ILE A 154 -13.51 -14.46 -28.00
C ILE A 154 -13.74 -13.09 -27.32
N MET A 155 -14.76 -12.37 -27.78
CA MET A 155 -15.18 -11.10 -27.18
C MET A 155 -15.55 -11.30 -25.71
N PRO A 156 -14.96 -10.52 -24.77
CA PRO A 156 -15.33 -10.58 -23.36
C PRO A 156 -16.82 -10.33 -23.16
N GLN A 157 -17.47 -11.06 -22.25
CA GLN A 157 -18.91 -10.93 -21.95
C GLN A 157 -19.35 -9.48 -21.68
N SER A 158 -18.46 -8.67 -21.07
CA SER A 158 -18.72 -7.24 -20.85
C SER A 158 -18.90 -6.46 -22.14
N LEU A 159 -18.14 -6.79 -23.20
CA LEU A 159 -18.25 -6.13 -24.50
C LEU A 159 -19.48 -6.62 -25.27
N MET A 160 -19.82 -7.91 -25.16
CA MET A 160 -21.09 -8.44 -25.68
C MET A 160 -22.31 -7.78 -25.02
N SER A 161 -22.27 -7.57 -23.70
CA SER A 161 -23.32 -6.85 -23.00
C SER A 161 -23.45 -5.42 -23.53
N ALA A 162 -22.34 -4.70 -23.71
CA ALA A 162 -22.33 -3.36 -24.29
C ALA A 162 -22.88 -3.31 -25.72
N PHE A 163 -22.61 -4.33 -26.55
CA PHE A 163 -23.22 -4.47 -27.88
C PHE A 163 -24.74 -4.58 -27.82
N THR A 164 -25.26 -5.41 -26.90
CA THR A 164 -26.71 -5.55 -26.73
C THR A 164 -27.36 -4.25 -26.25
N THR A 165 -26.75 -3.54 -25.30
CA THR A 165 -27.26 -2.25 -24.82
C THR A 165 -27.21 -1.18 -25.89
N LEU A 166 -26.18 -1.16 -26.73
CA LEU A 166 -26.07 -0.21 -27.82
C LEU A 166 -27.14 -0.46 -28.89
N ALA A 167 -27.44 -1.73 -29.20
CA ALA A 167 -28.50 -2.10 -30.11
C ALA A 167 -29.89 -1.66 -29.60
N THR A 168 -30.18 -1.87 -28.31
CA THR A 168 -31.44 -1.44 -27.71
C THR A 168 -31.59 0.09 -27.70
N LEU A 169 -30.52 0.82 -27.36
CA LEU A 169 -30.54 2.29 -27.35
C LEU A 169 -30.69 2.88 -28.76
N ARG A 170 -30.11 2.26 -29.78
CA ARG A 170 -30.32 2.66 -31.19
C ARG A 170 -31.77 2.47 -31.62
N HIS A 171 -32.40 1.39 -31.19
CA HIS A 171 -33.81 1.14 -31.48
C HIS A 171 -34.72 2.18 -30.81
N GLU A 172 -34.50 2.45 -29.52
CA GLU A 172 -35.24 3.47 -28.78
C GLU A 172 -35.07 4.87 -29.37
N ALA A 173 -33.85 5.22 -29.79
CA ALA A 173 -33.59 6.50 -30.47
C ALA A 173 -34.35 6.62 -31.80
N ALA A 174 -34.48 5.53 -32.56
CA ALA A 174 -35.25 5.51 -33.80
C ALA A 174 -36.76 5.68 -33.55
N GLU A 175 -37.31 5.03 -32.51
CA GLU A 175 -38.70 5.20 -32.11
C GLU A 175 -39.02 6.62 -31.62
N LEU A 176 -38.12 7.22 -30.84
CA LEU A 176 -38.27 8.60 -30.38
C LEU A 176 -38.20 9.59 -31.55
N LYS A 177 -37.34 9.32 -32.55
CA LYS A 177 -37.28 10.11 -33.77
C LYS A 177 -38.59 10.04 -34.57
N LEU A 178 -39.13 8.84 -34.75
CA LEU A 178 -40.41 8.65 -35.45
C LEU A 178 -41.55 9.39 -34.75
N ARG A 179 -41.62 9.31 -33.42
CA ARG A 179 -42.60 10.09 -32.63
C ARG A 179 -42.41 11.60 -32.76
N ALA A 180 -41.17 12.08 -32.86
CA ALA A 180 -40.91 13.50 -33.06
C ALA A 180 -41.36 13.97 -34.46
N ASP A 181 -41.13 13.16 -35.49
CA ASP A 181 -41.57 13.42 -36.85
C ASP A 181 -43.11 13.46 -36.96
N ASP A 182 -43.82 12.56 -36.26
CA ASP A 182 -45.30 12.58 -36.17
C ASP A 182 -45.83 13.87 -35.53
N VAL A 183 -45.19 14.35 -34.45
CA VAL A 183 -45.58 15.59 -33.78
C VAL A 183 -45.35 16.80 -34.68
N LEU A 184 -44.26 16.81 -35.45
CA LEU A 184 -43.99 17.85 -36.45
C LEU A 184 -45.07 17.85 -37.54
N LEU A 185 -45.43 16.68 -38.06
CA LEU A 185 -46.50 16.53 -39.06
C LEU A 185 -47.83 17.10 -38.54
N VAL A 186 -48.22 16.77 -37.30
CA VAL A 186 -49.46 17.30 -36.67
C VAL A 186 -49.39 18.81 -36.50
N ARG A 187 -48.22 19.35 -36.13
CA ARG A 187 -48.02 20.80 -35.98
C ARG A 187 -48.17 21.52 -37.31
N ASP A 188 -47.61 20.98 -38.39
CA ASP A 188 -47.68 21.55 -39.73
C ASP A 188 -49.10 21.46 -40.29
N ALA A 189 -49.79 20.34 -40.10
CA ALA A 189 -51.20 20.19 -40.44
C ALA A 189 -52.07 21.23 -39.70
N LYS A 190 -51.83 21.45 -38.40
CA LYS A 190 -52.50 22.47 -37.61
C LYS A 190 -52.20 23.90 -38.10
N ALA A 191 -50.97 24.18 -38.50
CA ALA A 191 -50.59 25.47 -39.06
C ALA A 191 -51.30 25.73 -40.41
N ASN A 192 -51.34 24.74 -41.28
CA ASN A 192 -52.02 24.82 -42.58
C ASN A 192 -53.55 24.99 -42.44
N LEU A 193 -54.17 24.32 -41.48
CA LEU A 193 -55.59 24.50 -41.16
C LEU A 193 -55.93 25.90 -40.60
N ARG A 194 -54.96 26.62 -40.02
CA ARG A 194 -55.14 28.01 -39.56
C ARG A 194 -55.04 29.04 -40.68
N ILE A 195 -54.41 28.70 -41.81
CA ILE A 195 -54.24 29.58 -42.97
C ILE A 195 -55.47 29.53 -43.90
N ILE A 196 -56.32 28.50 -43.75
CA ILE A 196 -57.53 28.27 -44.57
C ILE A 196 -58.80 28.86 -43.90
N LYS A 197 -58.67 29.61 -42.80
CA LYS A 197 -59.76 30.40 -42.19
C LYS A 197 -59.55 31.88 -42.44
#